data_AF-A0A934B117-F1
#
_entry.id   AF-A0A934B117-F1
#
_cell.length_a   1.000
_cell.length_b   1.000
_cell.length_c   1.000
_cell.angle_alpha   90.00
_cell.angle_beta   90.00
_cell.angle_gamma   90.00
#
_symmetry.space_group_name_H-M   'P 1'
#
loop_
_entity.id
_entity.type
_entity.pdbx_description
1 polymer ?
#
loop_
_entity_poly.entity_id
_entity_poly.type
_entity_poly.pdbx_seq_one_letter_code
_entity_poly.pdbx_strand_id
1 'polypeptide(L)' 'MSRSKVLYQCQSCGYASPKWLGKCPDCSAWNSFSEEQRV' A
#
# COMPACT_ATOMS: atom_id res chain seq x y z
N MET A 1 17.92 12.23 -9.75
CA MET A 1 16.47 12.20 -9.48
C MET A 1 16.08 10.77 -9.12
N SER A 2 15.87 10.53 -7.82
CA SER A 2 15.46 9.24 -7.27
C SER A 2 14.11 8.85 -7.86
N ARG A 3 14.05 7.68 -8.48
CA ARG A 3 12.83 7.14 -9.07
C ARG A 3 11.82 6.91 -7.94
N SER A 4 10.88 7.84 -7.75
CA SER A 4 9.86 7.78 -6.71
C SER A 4 9.12 6.45 -6.84
N LYS A 5 9.35 5.54 -5.91
CA LYS A 5 8.65 4.25 -5.87
C LYS A 5 7.36 4.47 -5.11
N VAL A 6 6.25 4.38 -5.83
CA VAL A 6 4.92 4.37 -5.22
C VAL A 6 4.74 3.01 -4.55
N LEU A 7 4.48 3.00 -3.25
CA LEU A 7 4.11 1.82 -2.47
C LEU A 7 2.71 2.03 -1.91
N TYR A 8 1.92 0.97 -1.80
CA TYR A 8 0.58 1.00 -1.23
C TYR A 8 0.60 0.33 0.13
N GLN A 9 0.42 1.09 1.20
CA GLN A 9 0.37 0.60 2.58
C GLN A 9 -1.08 0.44 3.05
N CYS A 10 -1.42 -0.71 3.61
CA CYS A 10 -2.71 -0.92 4.25
C CYS A 10 -2.74 -0.21 5.61
N GLN A 11 -3.64 0.74 5.81
CA GLN A 11 -3.85 1.43 7.09
C GLN A 11 -4.41 0.53 8.20
N SER A 12 -5.05 -0.59 7.84
CA SER A 12 -5.69 -1.48 8.83
C SER A 12 -4.72 -2.47 9.50
N CYS A 13 -3.60 -2.81 8.83
CA CYS A 13 -2.61 -3.76 9.36
C CYS A 13 -1.16 -3.32 9.17
N GLY A 14 -0.89 -2.32 8.32
CA GLY A 14 0.47 -1.92 7.95
C GLY A 14 1.07 -2.74 6.81
N TYR A 15 0.30 -3.54 6.06
CA TYR A 15 0.85 -4.29 4.91
C TYR A 15 1.22 -3.38 3.73
N ALA A 16 2.49 -3.33 3.32
CA ALA A 16 2.92 -2.58 2.12
C ALA A 16 3.04 -3.48 0.89
N SER A 17 2.49 -3.03 -0.23
CA SER A 17 2.60 -3.67 -1.54
C SER A 17 2.96 -2.66 -2.62
N PRO A 18 3.88 -2.97 -3.56
CA PRO A 18 4.21 -2.09 -4.68
C PRO A 18 3.09 -1.98 -5.73
N LYS A 19 1.98 -2.72 -5.55
CA LYS A 19 0.79 -2.68 -6.41
C LYS A 19 -0.46 -2.61 -5.55
N TRP A 20 -1.47 -1.88 -6.01
CA TRP A 20 -2.78 -1.84 -5.40
C TRP A 20 -3.47 -3.20 -5.56
N LEU A 21 -3.70 -3.90 -4.44
CA LEU A 21 -4.30 -5.24 -4.44
C LEU A 21 -5.83 -5.23 -4.23
N GLY A 22 -6.44 -4.07 -3.95
CA GLY A 22 -7.89 -3.91 -3.74
C GLY A 22 -8.36 -4.44 -2.37
N LYS A 23 -7.94 -5.66 -2.04
CA LYS A 23 -8.12 -6.34 -0.76
C LYS A 23 -6.77 -6.64 -0.13
N CYS A 24 -6.61 -6.32 1.15
CA CYS A 24 -5.39 -6.65 1.86
C CYS A 24 -5.31 -8.16 2.11
N PRO A 25 -4.22 -8.86 1.73
CA PRO A 25 -4.08 -10.30 1.99
C PRO A 25 -3.86 -10.61 3.47
N ASP A 26 -3.36 -9.65 4.24
CA ASP A 26 -3.00 -9.84 5.65
C ASP A 26 -4.22 -9.69 6.58
N CYS A 27 -4.98 -8.60 6.45
CA CYS A 27 -6.15 -8.33 7.29
C CYS A 27 -7.50 -8.47 6.57
N SER A 28 -7.53 -8.87 5.30
CA SER A 28 -8.75 -8.95 4.48
C SER A 28 -9.55 -7.64 4.35
N ALA A 29 -8.96 -6.51 4.72
CA ALA A 29 -9.61 -5.21 4.63
C ALA A 29 -9.69 -4.71 3.17
N TRP A 30 -10.81 -4.08 2.84
CA TRP A 30 -11.07 -3.46 1.55
C TRP A 30 -11.02 -1.93 1.71
N ASN A 31 -10.53 -1.22 0.69
CA ASN A 31 -10.40 0.24 0.70
C ASN A 31 -9.48 0.81 1.80
N SER A 32 -8.62 -0.02 2.40
CA SER A 32 -7.68 0.43 3.43
C SER A 32 -6.26 0.66 2.90
N PHE A 33 -6.01 0.51 1.60
CA PHE A 33 -4.71 0.79 1.01
C PHE A 33 -4.54 2.29 0.76
N SER A 34 -3.43 2.85 1.20
CA SER A 34 -2.99 4.22 0.96
C SER A 34 -1.70 4.24 0.19
N GLU A 35 -1.62 5.15 -0.78
CA GLU A 35 -0.42 5.40 -1.55
C GLU A 35 0.62 6.18 -0.72
N GLU A 36 1.73 5.53 -0.41
CA GLU A 36 2.92 6.11 0.18
C GLU A 36 3.94 6.34 -0.94
N GLN A 37 4.07 7.60 -1.36
CA GLN A 37 5.13 8.03 -2.25
C GLN A 37 6.37 8.38 -1.42
N ARG A 38 7.26 7.41 -1.22
CA ARG A 38 8.56 7.72 -0.62
C ARG A 38 9.40 8.48 -1.65
N VAL A 39 9.61 9.76 -1.39
CA VAL A 39 10.49 10.69 -2.15
C VAL A 39 11.96 10.41 -1.89
#